data_AF-A0A9D7YCN3-F1
#
_entry.id   AF-A0A9D7YCN3-F1
#
_cell.length_a   1.000
_cell.length_b   1.000
_cell.length_c   1.000
_cell.angle_alpha   90.00
_cell.angle_beta   90.00
_cell.angle_gamma   90.00
#
_symmetry.space_group_name_H-M   'P 1'
#
loop_
_entity.id
_entity.type
_entity.pdbx_description
1 polymer ?
#
loop_
_entity_poly.entity_id
_entity_poly.type
_entity_poly.pdbx_seq_one_letter_code
_entity_poly.pdbx_strand_id
1 'polypeptide(L)' 'MKSKQQNQKLILFSILLLITLSYPLLSIGNKLQLIFGLPLLYFYIFFVWVFSVVTIGLIVKEKHHKTDE' A
#
# COMPACT_ATOMS: atom_id res chain seq x y z
N MET A 1 -18.74 21.20 -2.88
CA MET A 1 -17.27 20.97 -2.89
C MET A 1 -16.95 19.55 -2.38
N LYS A 2 -17.18 18.48 -3.17
CA LYS A 2 -16.99 17.07 -2.73
C LYS A 2 -15.81 16.34 -3.42
N SER A 3 -14.99 17.05 -4.20
CA SER A 3 -13.93 16.44 -5.02
C SER A 3 -12.53 16.36 -4.38
N LYS A 4 -12.29 17.02 -3.23
CA LYS A 4 -10.95 17.06 -2.62
C LYS A 4 -10.60 15.84 -1.74
N GLN A 5 -11.60 15.18 -1.16
CA GLN A 5 -11.37 14.15 -0.13
C GLN A 5 -10.83 12.83 -0.70
N GLN A 6 -11.22 12.45 -1.92
CA GLN A 6 -10.75 11.20 -2.54
C GLN A 6 -9.31 11.30 -3.03
N ASN A 7 -8.92 12.44 -3.61
CA ASN A 7 -7.52 12.69 -3.97
C ASN A 7 -6.63 12.73 -2.72
N GLN A 8 -7.13 13.27 -1.60
CA GLN A 8 -6.38 13.24 -0.34
C GLN A 8 -6.14 11.83 0.18
N LYS A 9 -7.12 10.93 0.10
CA LYS A 9 -6.94 9.52 0.50
C LYS A 9 -5.88 8.82 -0.35
N LEU A 10 -5.85 9.06 -1.66
CA LEU A 10 -4.82 8.53 -2.56
C LEU A 10 -3.43 9.12 -2.28
N ILE A 11 -3.35 10.42 -1.99
CA ILE A 11 -2.07 11.09 -1.66
C ILE A 11 -1.52 10.57 -0.33
N LEU A 12 -2.34 10.49 0.72
CA LEU A 12 -1.97 9.89 2.01
C LEU A 12 -1.49 8.45 1.82
N PHE A 13 -2.20 7.66 0.99
CA PHE A 13 -1.81 6.30 0.67
C PHE A 13 -0.45 6.25 -0.04
N SER A 14 -0.23 7.11 -1.03
CA SER A 14 1.03 7.17 -1.76
C SER A 14 2.20 7.60 -0.87
N ILE A 15 1.97 8.53 0.07
CA ILE A 15 2.97 8.92 1.07
C ILE A 15 3.27 7.76 2.02
N LEU A 16 2.24 7.05 2.49
CA LEU A 16 2.40 5.86 3.32
C LEU A 16 3.21 4.80 2.59
N LEU A 17 2.89 4.54 1.31
CA LEU A 17 3.63 3.61 0.46
C LEU A 17 5.09 4.04 0.27
N LEU A 18 5.35 5.33 0.07
CA LEU A 18 6.70 5.89 -0.09
C LEU A 18 7.53 5.74 1.20
N ILE A 19 6.92 5.95 2.36
CA ILE A 19 7.55 5.73 3.67
C ILE A 19 7.82 4.23 3.88
N THR A 20 6.87 3.37 3.54
CA THR A 20 7.01 1.91 3.62
C THR A 20 8.07 1.37 2.67
N LEU A 21 8.18 1.91 1.46
CA LEU A 21 9.23 1.56 0.48
C LEU A 21 10.57 2.27 0.74
N SER A 22 10.67 3.09 1.79
CA SER A 22 11.92 3.78 2.08
C SER A 22 12.97 2.79 2.59
N TYR A 23 14.23 3.00 2.18
CA TYR A 23 15.38 2.19 2.60
C TYR A 23 15.45 1.90 4.11
N PRO A 24 15.16 2.84 5.05
CA PRO A 24 15.18 2.53 6.48
C PRO A 24 14.13 1.50 6.90
N LEU A 25 12.93 1.50 6.31
CA LEU A 25 11.91 0.47 6.60
C LEU A 25 12.27 -0.87 5.95
N LEU A 26 12.79 -0.85 4.72
CA LEU A 26 13.33 -2.06 4.09
C LEU A 26 14.49 -2.64 4.89
N SER A 27 15.31 -1.80 5.52
CA SER A 27 16.45 -2.21 6.33
C SER A 27 16.06 -3.02 7.58
N ILE A 28 14.85 -2.80 8.12
CA ILE A 28 14.30 -3.62 9.21
C ILE A 28 14.11 -5.08 8.75
N GLY A 29 13.67 -5.26 7.50
CA GLY A 29 13.53 -6.57 6.84
C GLY A 29 14.80 -7.08 6.15
N ASN A 30 15.81 -6.24 5.98
CA ASN A 30 17.10 -6.57 5.35
C ASN A 30 18.05 -7.36 6.27
N LYS A 31 17.55 -7.83 7.42
CA LYS A 31 18.24 -8.89 8.14
C LYS A 31 18.22 -10.13 7.25
N LEU A 32 19.34 -10.85 7.18
CA LEU A 32 19.46 -12.12 6.44
C LEU A 32 18.68 -13.25 7.14
N GLN A 33 17.44 -12.95 7.51
CA GLN A 33 16.53 -13.84 8.21
C GLN A 33 15.72 -14.55 7.14
N LEU A 34 16.05 -15.82 6.95
CA LEU A 34 15.39 -16.70 5.98
C LEU A 34 14.19 -17.33 6.68
N ILE A 35 12.98 -16.99 6.25
CA ILE A 35 11.76 -17.71 6.64
C ILE A 35 11.49 -18.73 5.54
N PHE A 36 11.47 -20.03 5.90
CA PHE A 36 11.25 -21.12 4.93
C PHE A 36 12.27 -21.15 3.76
N GLY A 37 13.45 -20.55 3.93
CA GLY A 37 14.46 -20.42 2.87
C GLY A 37 14.28 -19.20 1.95
N LEU A 38 13.25 -18.37 2.18
CA LEU A 38 13.08 -17.09 1.49
C LEU A 38 13.47 -15.91 2.39
N PRO A 39 14.15 -14.88 1.84
CA PRO A 39 14.47 -13.68 2.61
C PRO A 39 13.20 -12.96 3.08
N LEU A 40 13.19 -12.53 4.35
CA LEU A 40 12.09 -11.78 4.96
C LEU A 40 11.67 -10.54 4.16
N LEU A 41 12.62 -9.93 3.43
CA LEU A 41 12.40 -8.82 2.52
C LEU A 41 11.29 -9.10 1.48
N TYR A 42 11.22 -10.32 0.94
CA TYR A 42 10.21 -10.68 -0.07
C TYR A 42 8.80 -10.69 0.54
N PHE A 43 8.64 -11.22 1.76
CA PHE A 43 7.37 -11.18 2.47
C PHE A 43 6.93 -9.74 2.72
N TYR A 44 7.86 -8.88 3.11
CA TYR A 44 7.57 -7.46 3.31
C TYR A 44 7.03 -6.82 2.03
N ILE A 45 7.76 -6.93 0.92
CA ILE A 45 7.34 -6.38 -0.38
C ILE A 45 5.98 -6.95 -0.79
N PHE A 46 5.75 -8.24 -0.60
CA PHE A 46 4.48 -8.89 -0.92
C PHE A 46 3.31 -8.28 -0.13
N PHE A 47 3.45 -8.09 1.18
CA PHE A 47 2.42 -7.45 2.01
C PHE A 47 2.14 -6.01 1.58
N VAL A 48 3.18 -5.21 1.31
CA VAL A 48 3.03 -3.83 0.85
C VAL A 48 2.31 -3.77 -0.50
N TRP A 49 2.65 -4.69 -1.40
CA TRP A 49 2.00 -4.80 -2.70
C TRP A 49 0.53 -5.17 -2.58
N VAL A 50 0.18 -6.20 -1.79
CA VAL A 50 -1.21 -6.60 -1.53
C VAL A 50 -2.00 -5.44 -0.91
N PHE A 51 -1.43 -4.75 0.08
CA PHE A 51 -2.04 -3.59 0.71
C PHE A 51 -2.33 -2.45 -0.29
N SER A 52 -1.42 -2.23 -1.24
CA SER A 52 -1.59 -1.32 -2.38
C SER A 52 -2.76 -1.71 -3.26
N VAL A 53 -2.79 -2.95 -3.72
CA VAL A 53 -3.86 -3.46 -4.60
C VAL A 53 -5.22 -3.39 -3.90
N VAL A 54 -5.31 -3.82 -2.63
CA VAL A 54 -6.55 -3.78 -1.85
C VAL A 54 -7.04 -2.34 -1.67
N THR A 55 -6.15 -1.42 -1.30
CA THR A 55 -6.55 -0.02 -1.07
C THR A 55 -7.01 0.65 -2.36
N ILE A 56 -6.30 0.44 -3.47
CA ILE A 56 -6.72 0.91 -4.79
C ILE A 56 -8.09 0.32 -5.15
N GLY A 57 -8.28 -0.99 -4.95
CA GLY A 57 -9.55 -1.67 -5.20
C GLY A 57 -10.72 -1.11 -4.39
N LEU A 58 -10.51 -0.83 -3.10
CA LEU A 58 -11.52 -0.22 -2.22
C LEU A 58 -11.87 1.20 -2.69
N ILE A 59 -10.89 2.02 -3.05
CA ILE A 59 -11.09 3.38 -3.54
C ILE A 59 -11.85 3.38 -4.87
N VAL A 60 -11.53 2.47 -5.79
CA VAL A 60 -12.21 2.34 -7.08
C VAL A 60 -13.64 1.84 -6.89
N LYS A 61 -13.86 0.85 -6.03
CA LYS A 61 -15.20 0.31 -5.76
C LYS A 61 -16.15 1.36 -5.19
N GLU A 62 -15.65 2.24 -4.32
CA GLU A 62 -16.45 3.33 -3.75
C GLU A 62 -16.82 4.42 -4.78
N LYS A 63 -16.11 4.52 -5.90
CA LYS A 63 -16.52 5.41 -7.00
C LYS A 63 -17.72 4.87 -7.77
N HIS A 64 -17.74 3.56 -8.05
CA HIS A 64 -18.83 2.97 -8.84
C HIS A 64 -20.17 3.01 -8.11
N HIS A 65 -20.20 2.87 -6.78
CA HIS A 65 -21.46 2.91 -6.03
C HIS A 65 -22.13 4.30 -5.98
N LYS A 66 -21.44 5.38 -6.34
CA LYS A 66 -22.01 6.75 -6.30
C LYS A 66 -22.52 7.28 -7.64
N THR A 67 -22.45 6.48 -8.71
CA THR A 67 -22.92 6.89 -10.05
C THR A 67 -24.27 6.24 -10.41
N ASP A 68 -24.78 5.35 -9.56
CA ASP A 68 -26.02 4.62 -9.79
C ASP A 68 -27.19 5.09 -8.87
N GLU A 69 -27.01 6.18 -8.12
CA GLU A 69 -28.08 6.93 -7.39
C GLU A 69 -28.15 8.39 -7.88
#